data_AF-Q2G9G5-F1
#
_entry.id   AF-Q2G9G5-F1
#
_cell.length_a   1.000
_cell.length_b   1.000
_cell.length_c   1.000
_cell.angle_alpha   90.00
_cell.angle_beta   90.00
_cell.angle_gamma   90.00
#
_symmetry.space_group_name_H-M   'P 1'
#
loop_
_entity.id
_entity.type
_entity.pdbx_description
1 polymer ?
#
loop_
_entity_poly.entity_id
_entity_poly.type
_entity_poly.pdbx_seq_one_letter_code
_entity_poly.pdbx_strand_id
1 'polypeptide(L)'
;MKSFVGAFAAFALLAASPAGAQGCLDRETLTAARVHEFSTMMLAVSLRCRAIGVDIGAGNSAMLATHGPVFAAAHRRLQAFFGPDAHAFDGYATRLGNRYGAGATDPANCRRFETVARDLAASPGPAALGRVVFAMVAQPKIAGPACPPR
;
A
#
# COMPACT_ATOMS: atom_id res chain seq x y z
N MET A 1 5.64 -50.44 44.54
CA MET A 1 4.49 -50.98 43.78
C MET A 1 3.31 -50.07 43.97
N LYS A 2 2.58 -49.75 42.88
CA LYS A 2 1.29 -49.00 42.82
C LYS A 2 1.38 -47.49 43.13
N SER A 3 0.89 -46.54 42.31
CA SER A 3 0.07 -46.59 41.09
C SER A 3 0.23 -45.28 40.31
N PHE A 4 0.24 -45.39 38.98
CA PHE A 4 -0.01 -44.29 38.03
C PHE A 4 -1.50 -43.98 37.97
N VAL A 5 -1.89 -42.71 38.18
CA VAL A 5 -3.14 -42.07 37.72
C VAL A 5 -2.75 -40.58 37.56
N GLY A 6 -2.72 -39.94 36.39
CA GLY A 6 -3.70 -39.95 35.33
C GLY A 6 -4.52 -38.65 35.42
N ALA A 7 -3.96 -37.52 35.02
CA ALA A 7 -4.69 -36.25 34.89
C ALA A 7 -4.13 -35.43 33.72
N PHE A 8 -4.57 -35.76 32.50
CA PHE A 8 -4.44 -34.88 31.34
C PHE A 8 -5.42 -33.72 31.52
N ALA A 9 -4.92 -32.59 32.05
CA ALA A 9 -5.66 -31.35 32.03
C ALA A 9 -5.69 -30.82 30.59
N ALA A 10 -6.86 -30.87 29.98
CA ALA A 10 -7.13 -30.29 28.68
C ALA A 10 -6.87 -28.78 28.72
N PHE A 11 -5.77 -28.35 28.12
CA PHE A 11 -5.55 -26.96 27.73
C PHE A 11 -6.55 -26.64 26.61
N ALA A 12 -7.74 -26.16 26.99
CA ALA A 12 -8.60 -25.45 26.06
C ALA A 12 -7.91 -24.13 25.72
N LEU A 13 -7.01 -24.18 24.73
CA LEU A 13 -6.59 -23.01 23.99
C LEU A 13 -7.86 -22.43 23.39
N LEU A 14 -8.41 -21.41 24.05
CA LEU A 14 -9.24 -20.40 23.41
C LEU A 14 -8.37 -19.82 22.30
N ALA A 15 -8.44 -20.43 21.13
CA ALA A 15 -8.02 -19.81 19.89
C ALA A 15 -8.87 -18.54 19.79
N ALA A 16 -8.29 -17.42 20.20
CA ALA A 16 -8.69 -16.13 19.72
C ALA A 16 -8.35 -16.14 18.22
N SER A 17 -9.20 -16.76 17.41
CA SER A 17 -9.15 -16.56 15.98
C SER A 17 -9.34 -15.06 15.79
N PRO A 18 -8.38 -14.31 15.21
CA PRO A 18 -8.80 -13.13 14.50
C PRO A 18 -9.66 -13.72 13.38
N ALA A 19 -10.98 -13.63 13.52
CA ALA A 19 -11.86 -13.74 12.38
C ALA A 19 -11.40 -12.64 11.43
N GLY A 20 -10.49 -13.00 10.54
CA GLY A 20 -10.03 -12.13 9.48
C GLY A 20 -11.27 -11.66 8.77
N ALA A 21 -11.44 -10.35 8.70
CA ALA A 21 -12.44 -9.67 7.91
C ALA A 21 -12.37 -10.16 6.46
N GLN A 22 -13.04 -11.26 6.16
CA GLN A 22 -13.30 -11.75 4.82
C GLN A 22 -14.68 -11.21 4.45
N GLY A 23 -14.74 -9.92 4.14
CA GLY A 23 -16.00 -9.34 3.67
C GLY A 23 -15.97 -7.84 3.42
N CYS A 24 -15.10 -7.07 4.06
CA CYS A 24 -15.07 -5.61 3.90
C CYS A 24 -13.67 -4.99 4.06
N LEU A 25 -13.48 -3.82 3.46
CA LEU A 25 -12.28 -3.00 3.52
C LEU A 25 -12.28 -2.17 4.81
N ASP A 26 -11.42 -2.52 5.75
CA ASP A 26 -11.20 -1.72 6.94
C ASP A 26 -10.34 -0.46 6.65
N ARG A 27 -10.26 0.44 7.64
CA ARG A 27 -9.52 1.71 7.52
C ARG A 27 -8.05 1.50 7.19
N GLU A 28 -7.43 0.46 7.73
CA GLU A 28 -6.03 0.13 7.51
C GLU A 28 -5.79 -0.35 6.07
N THR A 29 -6.65 -1.22 5.55
CA THR A 29 -6.62 -1.70 4.16
C THR A 29 -6.83 -0.55 3.19
N LEU A 30 -7.80 0.33 3.46
CA LEU A 30 -8.01 1.53 2.65
C LEU A 30 -6.80 2.47 2.69
N THR A 31 -6.13 2.61 3.83
CA THR A 31 -4.92 3.43 3.94
C THR A 31 -3.76 2.80 3.18
N ALA A 32 -3.56 1.49 3.31
CA ALA A 32 -2.56 0.74 2.57
C ALA A 32 -2.80 0.83 1.05
N ALA A 33 -4.05 0.71 0.61
CA ALA A 33 -4.43 0.86 -0.80
C ALA A 33 -4.10 2.26 -1.34
N ARG A 34 -4.32 3.32 -0.54
CA ARG A 34 -3.92 4.70 -0.94
C ARG A 34 -2.41 4.83 -1.10
N VAL A 35 -1.64 4.29 -0.15
CA VAL A 35 -0.17 4.33 -0.19
C VAL A 35 0.37 3.58 -1.41
N HIS A 36 -0.18 2.39 -1.70
CA HIS A 36 0.22 1.58 -2.86
C HIS A 36 -0.18 2.22 -4.20
N GLU A 37 -1.36 2.84 -4.26
CA GLU A 37 -1.80 3.59 -5.44
C GLU A 37 -0.94 4.84 -5.68
N PHE A 38 -0.57 5.55 -4.62
CA PHE A 38 0.37 6.67 -4.70
C PHE A 38 1.74 6.23 -5.22
N SER A 39 2.33 5.14 -4.71
CA SER A 39 3.64 4.67 -5.20
C SER A 39 3.56 4.23 -6.67
N THR A 40 2.47 3.58 -7.07
CA THR A 40 2.23 3.18 -8.47
C THR A 40 2.12 4.39 -9.38
N MET A 41 1.38 5.42 -8.96
CA MET A 41 1.27 6.69 -9.67
C MET A 41 2.62 7.38 -9.82
N MET A 42 3.40 7.51 -8.75
CA MET A 42 4.73 8.14 -8.78
C MET A 42 5.70 7.41 -9.71
N LEU A 43 5.70 6.06 -9.67
CA LEU A 43 6.49 5.25 -10.58
C LEU A 43 6.08 5.47 -12.04
N ALA A 44 4.78 5.43 -12.33
CA ALA A 44 4.27 5.63 -13.68
C ALA A 44 4.58 7.03 -14.23
N VAL A 45 4.48 8.07 -13.39
CA VAL A 45 4.91 9.43 -13.76
C VAL A 45 6.40 9.46 -14.06
N SER A 46 7.24 8.87 -13.20
CA SER A 46 8.69 8.83 -13.40
C SER A 46 9.07 8.21 -14.74
N LEU A 47 8.44 7.09 -15.12
CA LEU A 47 8.66 6.43 -16.41
C LEU A 47 8.22 7.30 -17.59
N ARG A 48 7.05 7.95 -17.50
CA ARG A 48 6.54 8.84 -18.55
C ARG A 48 7.40 10.09 -18.72
N CYS A 49 7.85 10.69 -17.62
CA CYS A 49 8.76 11.83 -17.66
C CYS A 49 10.08 11.48 -18.32
N ARG A 50 10.64 10.32 -17.99
CA ARG A 50 11.85 9.81 -18.65
C ARG A 50 11.65 9.62 -20.16
N ALA A 51 10.48 9.12 -20.58
CA ALA A 51 10.17 8.93 -22.01
C ALA A 51 10.15 10.24 -22.82
N ILE A 52 9.93 11.39 -22.18
CA ILE A 52 9.99 12.72 -22.81
C ILE A 52 11.28 13.49 -22.51
N GLY A 53 12.30 12.83 -21.94
CA GLY A 53 13.61 13.43 -21.66
C GLY A 53 13.72 14.22 -20.34
N VAL A 54 12.74 14.10 -19.44
CA VAL A 54 12.78 14.74 -18.11
C VAL A 54 13.01 13.67 -17.04
N ASP A 55 14.21 13.63 -16.45
CA ASP A 55 14.52 12.65 -15.41
C ASP A 55 14.13 13.17 -14.01
N ILE A 56 13.13 12.53 -13.42
CA ILE A 56 12.71 12.77 -12.02
C ILE A 56 13.04 11.57 -11.11
N GLY A 57 13.77 10.58 -11.64
CA GLY A 57 14.04 9.28 -11.01
C GLY A 57 14.79 9.41 -9.69
N ALA A 58 15.75 10.33 -9.59
CA ALA A 58 16.50 10.57 -8.36
C ALA A 58 15.59 11.00 -7.19
N GLY A 59 14.67 11.93 -7.44
CA GLY A 59 13.70 12.38 -6.44
C GLY A 59 12.74 11.26 -6.02
N ASN A 60 12.22 10.51 -7.00
CA ASN A 60 11.34 9.37 -6.73
C ASN A 60 12.04 8.28 -5.91
N SER A 61 13.28 7.93 -6.25
CA SER A 61 14.06 6.94 -5.51
C SER A 61 14.38 7.40 -4.08
N ALA A 62 14.73 8.67 -3.89
CA ALA A 62 14.97 9.23 -2.56
C ALA A 62 13.69 9.20 -1.69
N MET A 63 12.53 9.54 -2.25
CA MET A 63 11.24 9.43 -1.57
C MET A 63 10.95 7.99 -1.14
N LEU A 64 11.13 7.03 -2.05
CA LEU A 64 10.91 5.61 -1.78
C LEU A 64 11.86 5.10 -0.69
N ALA A 65 13.12 5.57 -0.67
CA ALA A 65 14.08 5.23 0.36
C ALA A 65 13.66 5.81 1.73
N THR A 66 13.35 7.11 1.80
CA THR A 66 12.95 7.80 3.05
C THR A 66 11.71 7.16 3.68
N HIS A 67 10.73 6.74 2.87
CA HIS A 67 9.46 6.18 3.36
C HIS A 67 9.32 4.67 3.15
N GLY A 68 10.42 3.96 2.86
CA GLY A 68 10.44 2.53 2.54
C GLY A 68 9.64 1.65 3.51
N PRO A 69 9.78 1.82 4.85
CA PRO A 69 9.00 1.05 5.82
C PRO A 69 7.48 1.20 5.66
N VAL A 70 6.99 2.39 5.30
CA VAL A 70 5.55 2.66 5.10
C VAL A 70 5.04 1.97 3.84
N PHE A 71 5.78 2.08 2.73
CA PHE A 71 5.44 1.38 1.49
C PHE A 71 5.43 -0.14 1.66
N ALA A 72 6.44 -0.69 2.36
CA ALA A 72 6.52 -2.12 2.63
C ALA A 72 5.37 -2.61 3.53
N ALA A 73 4.99 -1.84 4.55
CA ALA A 73 3.84 -2.17 5.39
C ALA A 73 2.52 -2.15 4.62
N ALA A 74 2.31 -1.16 3.75
CA ALA A 74 1.14 -1.10 2.89
C ALA A 74 1.06 -2.31 1.95
N HIS A 75 2.17 -2.68 1.31
CA HIS A 75 2.23 -3.85 0.45
C HIS A 75 1.87 -5.14 1.19
N ARG A 76 2.47 -5.38 2.37
CA ARG A 76 2.13 -6.56 3.20
C ARG A 76 0.66 -6.58 3.62
N ARG A 77 0.08 -5.43 3.99
CA ARG A 77 -1.34 -5.34 4.37
C ARG A 77 -2.26 -5.73 3.21
N LEU A 78 -1.91 -5.32 1.98
CA LEU A 78 -2.66 -5.66 0.78
C LEU A 78 -2.49 -7.14 0.42
N GLN A 79 -1.28 -7.69 0.45
CA GLN A 79 -1.08 -9.13 0.25
C GLN A 79 -1.92 -9.95 1.23
N ALA A 80 -1.94 -9.57 2.52
CA ALA A 80 -2.78 -10.22 3.51
C ALA A 80 -4.28 -10.08 3.22
N PHE A 81 -4.73 -8.95 2.66
CA PHE A 81 -6.12 -8.72 2.29
C PHE A 81 -6.58 -9.57 1.10
N PHE A 82 -5.76 -9.64 0.04
CA PHE A 82 -6.06 -10.51 -1.12
C PHE A 82 -5.91 -12.00 -0.78
N GLY A 83 -5.24 -12.32 0.34
CA GLY A 83 -5.11 -13.68 0.83
C GLY A 83 -4.21 -14.53 -0.07
N PRO A 84 -4.40 -15.86 -0.11
CA PRO A 84 -3.55 -16.75 -0.91
C PRO A 84 -3.73 -16.60 -2.43
N ASP A 85 -4.72 -15.82 -2.87
CA ASP A 85 -4.96 -15.56 -4.29
C ASP A 85 -4.00 -14.49 -4.82
N ALA A 86 -2.80 -14.93 -5.20
CA ALA A 86 -1.79 -14.07 -5.83
C ALA A 86 -2.32 -13.39 -7.11
N HIS A 87 -3.18 -14.06 -7.87
CA HIS A 87 -3.77 -13.51 -9.08
C HIS A 87 -4.69 -12.32 -8.80
N ALA A 88 -5.40 -12.32 -7.66
CA ALA A 88 -6.22 -11.18 -7.26
C ALA A 88 -5.39 -9.93 -6.95
N PHE A 89 -4.25 -10.08 -6.26
CA PHE A 89 -3.31 -8.98 -6.03
C PHE A 89 -2.68 -8.50 -7.34
N ASP A 90 -2.22 -9.42 -8.19
CA ASP A 90 -1.61 -9.09 -9.48
C ASP A 90 -2.60 -8.37 -10.41
N GLY A 91 -3.86 -8.82 -10.42
CA GLY A 91 -4.93 -8.15 -11.16
C GLY A 91 -5.21 -6.74 -10.62
N TYR A 92 -5.15 -6.53 -9.30
CA TYR A 92 -5.23 -5.20 -8.69
C TYR A 92 -4.04 -4.31 -9.10
N ALA A 93 -2.82 -4.80 -8.98
CA ALA A 93 -1.61 -4.06 -9.36
C ALA A 93 -1.61 -3.71 -10.85
N THR A 94 -2.02 -4.66 -11.71
CA THR A 94 -2.16 -4.45 -13.16
C THR A 94 -3.17 -3.35 -13.48
N ARG A 95 -4.33 -3.33 -12.83
CA ARG A 95 -5.33 -2.26 -13.03
C ARG A 95 -4.78 -0.89 -12.65
N LEU A 96 -4.02 -0.78 -11.57
CA LEU A 96 -3.37 0.47 -11.20
C LEU A 96 -2.31 0.88 -12.24
N GLY A 97 -1.45 -0.06 -12.66
CA GLY A 97 -0.45 0.18 -13.69
C GLY A 97 -1.06 0.72 -14.98
N ASN A 98 -2.12 0.07 -15.48
CA ASN A 98 -2.84 0.51 -16.68
C ASN A 98 -3.46 1.90 -16.51
N ARG A 99 -4.00 2.21 -15.33
CA ARG A 99 -4.63 3.51 -15.05
C ARG A 99 -3.62 4.66 -15.09
N TYR A 100 -2.45 4.47 -14.49
CA TYR A 100 -1.46 5.54 -14.38
C TYR A 100 -0.42 5.54 -15.51
N GLY A 101 -0.30 4.45 -16.26
CA GLY A 101 0.67 4.27 -17.33
C GLY A 101 0.36 5.04 -18.62
N ALA A 102 -0.90 5.35 -18.91
CA ALA A 102 -1.32 5.97 -20.18
C ALA A 102 -1.60 7.50 -20.09
N GLY A 103 -1.26 8.15 -18.98
CA GLY A 103 -1.56 9.58 -18.80
C GLY A 103 -0.73 10.50 -19.68
N ALA A 104 -1.35 11.55 -20.23
CA ALA A 104 -0.62 12.65 -20.87
C ALA A 104 0.45 13.22 -19.92
N THR A 105 1.62 13.53 -20.46
CA THR A 105 2.74 14.06 -19.70
C THR A 105 3.38 15.22 -20.44
N ASP A 106 3.88 16.19 -19.69
CA ASP A 106 4.60 17.34 -20.20
C ASP A 106 5.69 17.75 -19.19
N PRO A 107 6.67 18.57 -19.60
CA PRO A 107 7.76 18.97 -18.70
C PRO A 107 7.33 19.74 -17.46
N ALA A 108 6.21 20.47 -17.50
CA ALA A 108 5.72 21.22 -16.34
C ALA A 108 5.12 20.27 -15.31
N ASN A 109 4.32 19.28 -15.73
CA ASN A 109 3.80 18.22 -14.86
C ASN A 109 4.93 17.39 -14.26
N CYS A 110 5.94 17.02 -15.03
CA CYS A 110 7.09 16.28 -14.52
C CYS A 110 7.78 17.02 -13.37
N ARG A 111 8.03 18.32 -13.52
CA ARG A 111 8.61 19.15 -12.46
C ARG A 111 7.75 19.23 -11.21
N ARG A 112 6.41 19.29 -11.34
CA ARG A 112 5.51 19.27 -10.17
C ARG A 112 5.65 17.97 -9.38
N PHE A 113 5.68 16.82 -10.06
CA PHE A 113 5.86 15.53 -9.39
C PHE A 113 7.28 15.35 -8.83
N GLU A 114 8.29 15.91 -9.49
CA GLU A 114 9.65 15.97 -8.94
C GLU A 114 9.71 16.76 -7.64
N THR A 115 9.05 17.92 -7.57
CA THR A 115 8.92 18.70 -6.33
C THR A 115 8.26 17.88 -5.23
N VAL A 116 7.14 17.22 -5.52
CA VAL A 116 6.47 16.35 -4.54
C VAL A 116 7.40 15.25 -4.03
N ALA A 117 8.15 14.60 -4.92
CA ALA A 117 9.08 13.54 -4.54
C ALA A 117 10.23 14.07 -3.67
N ARG A 118 10.81 15.22 -4.04
CA ARG A 118 11.90 15.86 -3.27
C ARG A 118 11.42 16.33 -1.90
N ASP A 119 10.25 16.96 -1.83
CA ASP A 119 9.69 17.44 -0.57
C ASP A 119 9.41 16.29 0.40
N LEU A 120 8.89 15.17 -0.11
CA LEU A 120 8.70 13.95 0.67
C LEU A 120 10.01 13.26 1.06
N ALA A 121 11.02 13.28 0.19
CA ALA A 121 12.34 12.77 0.51
C ALA A 121 13.00 13.56 1.66
N ALA A 122 12.79 14.88 1.69
CA ALA A 122 13.29 15.79 2.73
C ALA A 122 12.44 15.79 4.01
N SER A 123 11.22 15.24 3.97
CA SER A 123 10.27 15.24 5.08
C SER A 123 10.01 13.81 5.57
N PRO A 124 10.89 13.25 6.42
CA PRO A 124 10.70 11.89 6.92
C PRO A 124 9.47 11.78 7.83
N GLY A 125 8.94 10.56 7.90
CA GLY A 125 7.89 10.19 8.84
C GLY A 125 6.51 9.99 8.20
N PRO A 126 5.70 9.09 8.78
CA PRO A 126 4.43 8.63 8.18
C PRO A 126 3.40 9.74 8.05
N ALA A 127 3.42 10.77 8.91
CA ALA A 127 2.50 11.89 8.84
C ALA A 127 2.74 12.78 7.60
N ALA A 128 4.01 13.00 7.23
CA ALA A 128 4.36 13.80 6.05
C ALA A 128 3.88 13.12 4.77
N LEU A 129 4.20 11.83 4.61
CA LEU A 129 3.71 11.01 3.50
C LEU A 129 2.18 10.93 3.51
N GLY A 130 1.58 10.68 4.68
CA GLY A 130 0.13 10.56 4.83
C GLY A 130 -0.63 11.77 4.31
N ARG A 131 -0.19 13.00 4.61
CA ARG A 131 -0.85 14.21 4.09
C ARG A 131 -0.89 14.24 2.56
N VAL A 132 0.23 13.93 1.91
CA VAL A 132 0.33 13.94 0.44
C VAL A 132 -0.48 12.80 -0.17
N VAL A 133 -0.34 11.58 0.37
CA VAL A 133 -1.06 10.40 -0.10
C VAL A 133 -2.57 10.60 -0.03
N PHE A 134 -3.10 11.13 1.08
CA PHE A 134 -4.54 11.36 1.23
C PHE A 134 -5.06 12.51 0.36
N ALA A 135 -4.22 13.52 0.08
CA ALA A 135 -4.58 14.59 -0.85
C ALA A 135 -4.61 14.10 -2.31
N MET A 136 -3.67 13.24 -2.71
CA MET A 136 -3.55 12.77 -4.10
C MET A 136 -4.41 11.53 -4.40
N VAL A 137 -4.73 10.73 -3.39
CA VAL A 137 -5.55 9.51 -3.50
C VAL A 137 -6.73 9.61 -2.53
N ALA A 138 -7.73 10.40 -2.91
CA ALA A 138 -8.93 10.60 -2.09
C ALA A 138 -9.66 9.26 -1.81
N GLN A 139 -9.85 8.45 -2.85
CA GLN A 139 -10.49 7.14 -2.77
C GLN A 139 -9.66 6.10 -3.54
N PRO A 140 -9.04 5.13 -2.84
CA PRO A 140 -8.20 4.14 -3.50
C PRO A 140 -9.04 3.17 -4.34
N LYS A 141 -8.48 2.71 -5.46
CA LYS A 141 -9.11 1.79 -6.41
C LYS A 141 -8.86 0.34 -6.02
N ILE A 142 -9.46 -0.04 -4.90
CA ILE A 142 -9.52 -1.41 -4.41
C ILE A 142 -10.98 -1.89 -4.43
N ALA A 143 -11.20 -3.15 -4.82
CA ALA A 143 -12.55 -3.72 -4.91
C ALA A 143 -13.00 -4.29 -3.55
N GLY A 144 -14.30 -4.22 -3.28
CA GLY A 144 -14.92 -4.70 -2.05
C GLY A 144 -15.68 -3.60 -1.31
N PRO A 145 -16.67 -3.94 -0.47
CA PRO A 145 -17.40 -2.94 0.32
C PRO A 145 -16.52 -2.45 1.48
N ALA A 146 -16.66 -1.18 1.87
CA ALA A 146 -16.02 -0.69 3.10
C ALA A 146 -16.72 -1.26 4.34
N CYS A 147 -15.97 -1.48 5.42
CA CYS A 147 -16.59 -1.90 6.68
C CYS A 147 -17.46 -0.78 7.28
N PRO A 148 -18.57 -1.12 7.96
CA PRO A 148 -19.39 -0.13 8.65
C PRO A 148 -18.55 0.62 9.70
N PRO A 149 -18.83 1.92 9.93
CA PRO A 149 -18.18 2.66 11.00
C PRO A 149 -18.51 1.99 12.34
N ARG A 150 -17.48 1.80 13.17
CA ARG A 150 -17.67 1.35 14.56
C ARG A 150 -18.12 2.51 15.43
#